data_AF-A0AAJ1ZDI6-F1
#
_entry.id   AF-A0AAJ1ZDI6-F1
#
_cell.length_a   1.000
_cell.length_b   1.000
_cell.length_c   1.000
_cell.angle_alpha   90.00
_cell.angle_beta   90.00
_cell.angle_gamma   90.00
#
_symmetry.space_group_name_H-M   'P 1'
#
loop_
_entity.id
_entity.type
_entity.pdbx_description
1 polymer ?
#
loop_
_entity_poly.entity_id
_entity_poly.type
_entity_poly.pdbx_seq_one_letter_code
_entity_poly.pdbx_strand_id
1 'polypeptide(L)'
;MSRDNFQPRPLDFGDARPEPRVLRFPEKRPAEPPQVAAPLFDERSARKPAPRGEPGRALFGESGHPLLDRCFELAMQRFPELYPKHRARIERAIRQLMPPSVESAASIADAPLRACGESVEALTRMTRDFADLDAAGIMASLLDRATQKPGLMNRIAGRYLGVREPEPDYRAALTTLKVSLQSFSARIDALQKTVMQAREGLCIGLAALCAVADVDGEPNDATASNALYDRRAIVQQAFQQLELLALQARGFEAEIVNLLSRTDQLMNVTLPAALAARQTTKHTFR
;
A
#
# COMPACT_ATOMS: atom_id res chain seq x y z
N MET A 1 -51.80 -0.69 60.52
CA MET A 1 -50.68 -0.03 59.84
C MET A 1 -49.38 -0.56 60.41
N SER A 2 -48.71 -1.48 59.70
CA SER A 2 -47.38 -1.97 60.07
C SER A 2 -46.57 -2.15 58.79
N ARG A 3 -45.36 -1.59 58.82
CA ARG A 3 -44.33 -1.64 57.78
C ARG A 3 -43.65 -3.01 57.85
N ASP A 4 -43.56 -3.71 56.72
CA ASP A 4 -42.68 -4.86 56.58
C ASP A 4 -41.55 -4.58 55.58
N ASN A 5 -40.38 -5.06 55.99
CA ASN A 5 -39.06 -4.89 55.42
C ASN A 5 -38.95 -5.38 53.96
N PHE A 6 -38.44 -4.51 53.08
CA PHE A 6 -37.80 -4.95 51.83
C PHE A 6 -36.29 -5.06 52.08
N GLN A 7 -35.81 -6.29 52.34
CA GLN A 7 -34.40 -6.62 52.13
C GLN A 7 -34.23 -7.17 50.71
N PRO A 8 -33.31 -6.63 49.88
CA PRO A 8 -32.98 -7.22 48.60
C PRO A 8 -32.15 -8.49 48.77
N ARG A 9 -32.56 -9.58 48.10
CA ARG A 9 -31.79 -10.83 48.01
C ARG A 9 -30.47 -10.59 47.24
N PRO A 10 -29.34 -11.20 47.66
CA PRO A 10 -28.09 -11.11 46.91
C PRO A 10 -28.19 -11.84 45.56
N LEU A 11 -27.52 -11.28 44.55
CA LEU A 11 -27.40 -11.85 43.21
C LEU A 11 -26.47 -13.07 43.26
N ASP A 12 -27.02 -14.24 42.97
CA ASP A 12 -26.29 -15.51 42.94
C ASP A 12 -25.53 -15.63 41.61
N PHE A 13 -24.21 -15.60 41.66
CA PHE A 13 -23.34 -15.83 40.51
C PHE A 13 -22.95 -17.30 40.49
N GLY A 14 -23.80 -18.12 39.87
CA GLY A 14 -23.44 -19.50 39.56
C GLY A 14 -22.18 -19.57 38.69
N ASP A 15 -21.20 -20.33 39.16
CA ASP A 15 -19.98 -20.70 38.44
C ASP A 15 -20.33 -21.49 37.16
N ALA A 16 -20.47 -20.78 36.06
CA ALA A 16 -20.47 -21.37 34.72
C ALA A 16 -19.31 -20.76 33.93
N ARG A 17 -18.14 -21.41 33.98
CA ARG A 17 -17.03 -21.11 33.07
C ARG A 17 -17.48 -21.48 31.65
N PRO A 18 -17.54 -20.55 30.68
CA PRO A 18 -17.73 -20.93 29.30
C PRO A 18 -16.42 -21.53 28.78
N GLU A 19 -16.47 -22.80 28.37
CA GLU A 19 -15.41 -23.45 27.61
C GLU A 19 -15.07 -22.65 26.33
N PRO A 20 -13.82 -22.71 25.84
CA PRO A 20 -13.40 -21.97 24.65
C PRO A 20 -14.23 -22.43 23.45
N ARG A 21 -15.06 -21.52 22.92
CA ARG A 21 -15.79 -21.71 21.66
C ARG A 21 -14.77 -21.86 20.52
N VAL A 22 -14.49 -23.10 20.15
CA VAL A 22 -13.87 -23.44 18.87
C VAL A 22 -14.85 -22.98 17.78
N LEU A 23 -14.40 -22.09 16.90
CA LEU A 23 -15.13 -21.68 15.71
C LEU A 23 -15.29 -22.90 14.78
N ARG A 24 -16.45 -23.56 14.84
CA ARG A 24 -16.88 -24.53 13.84
C ARG A 24 -17.65 -23.81 12.73
N PHE A 25 -17.11 -23.84 11.52
CA PHE A 25 -17.79 -23.38 10.32
C PHE A 25 -18.78 -24.46 9.84
N PRO A 26 -19.95 -24.08 9.30
CA PRO A 26 -20.88 -25.03 8.70
C PRO A 26 -20.29 -25.61 7.41
N GLU A 27 -20.25 -26.93 7.33
CA GLU A 27 -19.93 -27.70 6.13
C GLU A 27 -21.02 -27.47 5.08
N LYS A 28 -20.73 -26.61 4.09
CA LYS A 28 -21.52 -26.45 2.86
C LYS A 28 -20.64 -26.83 1.67
N ARG A 29 -21.18 -27.72 0.84
CA ARG A 29 -20.64 -28.17 -0.45
C ARG A 29 -20.17 -27.00 -1.33
N PRO A 30 -19.19 -27.23 -2.22
CA PRO A 30 -18.47 -26.16 -2.90
C PRO A 30 -19.40 -25.41 -3.85
N ALA A 31 -19.69 -24.16 -3.52
CA ALA A 31 -20.14 -23.20 -4.50
C ALA A 31 -18.92 -22.77 -5.32
N GLU A 32 -19.07 -22.75 -6.64
CA GLU A 32 -18.06 -22.28 -7.59
C GLU A 32 -17.45 -20.94 -7.14
N PRO A 33 -16.13 -20.78 -7.24
CA PRO A 33 -15.49 -19.51 -6.90
C PRO A 33 -16.03 -18.42 -7.84
N PRO A 34 -16.23 -17.19 -7.32
CA PRO A 34 -16.53 -16.05 -8.18
C PRO A 34 -15.41 -15.93 -9.21
N GLN A 35 -15.78 -15.70 -10.47
CA GLN A 35 -14.85 -15.46 -11.58
C GLN A 35 -13.96 -14.26 -11.22
N VAL A 36 -12.81 -14.55 -10.64
CA VAL A 36 -11.68 -13.63 -10.59
C VAL A 36 -11.31 -13.39 -12.04
N ALA A 37 -11.26 -12.12 -12.44
CA ALA A 37 -10.72 -11.73 -13.74
C ALA A 37 -9.43 -12.53 -13.99
N ALA A 38 -9.36 -13.18 -15.15
CA ALA A 38 -8.25 -14.06 -15.49
C ALA A 38 -6.91 -13.40 -15.10
N PRO A 39 -5.98 -14.10 -14.45
CA PRO A 39 -4.64 -13.56 -14.29
C PRO A 39 -4.16 -13.16 -15.69
N LEU A 40 -3.64 -11.95 -15.83
CA LEU A 40 -3.13 -11.39 -17.09
C LEU A 40 -2.12 -12.32 -17.78
N PHE A 41 -1.58 -13.29 -17.02
CA PHE A 41 -0.68 -14.34 -17.48
C PHE A 41 -1.28 -15.70 -17.15
N ASP A 42 -2.07 -16.24 -18.08
CA ASP A 42 -2.48 -17.64 -18.05
C ASP A 42 -1.33 -18.52 -18.58
N GLU A 43 -0.98 -19.57 -17.84
CA GLU A 43 0.18 -20.44 -18.09
C GLU A 43 -0.15 -21.67 -18.94
N ARG A 44 -1.29 -21.72 -19.63
CA ARG A 44 -1.69 -22.91 -20.41
C ARG A 44 -1.84 -22.65 -21.89
N SER A 45 -0.72 -22.69 -22.60
CA SER A 45 -0.70 -23.15 -24.00
C SER A 45 0.62 -23.83 -24.31
N ALA A 46 0.65 -25.15 -24.07
CA ALA A 46 1.65 -26.03 -24.65
C ALA A 46 1.51 -26.00 -26.18
N ARG A 47 2.58 -25.63 -26.90
CA ARG A 47 2.66 -25.80 -28.35
C ARG A 47 4.02 -26.36 -28.79
N LYS A 48 3.93 -27.17 -29.85
CA LYS A 48 4.89 -28.12 -30.42
C LYS A 48 6.30 -27.55 -30.68
N PRO A 49 7.36 -28.36 -30.50
CA PRO A 49 8.72 -28.01 -30.92
C PRO A 49 8.86 -28.05 -32.45
N ALA A 50 9.72 -27.18 -32.99
CA ALA A 50 10.08 -27.06 -34.41
C ALA A 50 11.62 -27.14 -34.58
N PRO A 51 12.14 -27.40 -35.80
CA PRO A 51 13.38 -28.15 -36.01
C PRO A 51 14.67 -27.33 -35.83
N ARG A 52 15.74 -28.07 -35.49
CA ARG A 52 17.08 -27.62 -35.11
C ARG A 52 17.86 -26.94 -36.25
N GLY A 53 18.39 -25.75 -35.98
CA GLY A 53 19.50 -25.12 -36.69
C GLY A 53 20.81 -25.34 -35.93
N GLU A 54 21.92 -25.52 -36.66
CA GLU A 54 23.22 -25.99 -36.16
C GLU A 54 23.86 -25.09 -35.08
N PRO A 55 24.63 -25.67 -34.12
CA PRO A 55 25.22 -24.93 -33.03
C PRO A 55 26.64 -24.47 -33.37
N GLY A 56 26.88 -23.16 -33.34
CA GLY A 56 28.25 -22.65 -33.22
C GLY A 56 28.46 -21.26 -33.80
N ARG A 57 28.95 -20.37 -32.94
CA ARG A 57 29.63 -19.09 -33.21
C ARG A 57 28.77 -17.87 -33.56
N ALA A 58 28.64 -17.01 -32.56
CA ALA A 58 28.53 -15.54 -32.62
C ALA A 58 27.42 -14.99 -33.54
N LEU A 59 26.14 -15.08 -33.12
CA LEU A 59 25.00 -14.73 -33.98
C LEU A 59 24.02 -13.68 -33.43
N PHE A 60 24.26 -13.09 -32.26
CA PHE A 60 23.28 -12.17 -31.64
C PHE A 60 23.61 -10.68 -31.81
N GLY A 61 24.70 -10.34 -32.52
CA GLY A 61 25.08 -8.96 -32.85
C GLY A 61 24.50 -8.45 -34.18
N GLU A 62 24.00 -9.34 -35.04
CA GLU A 62 23.47 -8.98 -36.35
C GLU A 62 21.95 -8.82 -36.31
N SER A 63 21.48 -7.78 -36.99
CA SER A 63 20.05 -7.52 -37.17
C SER A 63 19.43 -8.68 -37.95
N GLY A 64 18.50 -9.43 -37.36
CA GLY A 64 17.73 -10.48 -38.06
C GLY A 64 18.04 -11.93 -37.66
N HIS A 65 18.37 -12.21 -36.41
CA HIS A 65 18.44 -13.60 -35.93
C HIS A 65 17.02 -14.20 -35.84
N PRO A 66 16.73 -15.38 -36.45
CA PRO A 66 15.38 -15.93 -36.51
C PRO A 66 14.78 -16.22 -35.12
N LEU A 67 15.63 -16.55 -34.12
CA LEU A 67 15.17 -16.70 -32.73
C LEU A 67 14.78 -15.36 -32.08
N LEU A 68 15.46 -14.26 -32.41
CA LEU A 68 15.09 -12.94 -31.88
C LEU A 68 13.75 -12.49 -32.45
N ASP A 69 13.55 -12.65 -33.76
CA ASP A 69 12.28 -12.35 -34.41
C ASP A 69 11.16 -13.19 -33.81
N ARG A 70 11.42 -14.47 -33.52
CA ARG A 70 10.46 -15.33 -32.83
C ARG A 70 10.13 -14.85 -31.42
N CYS A 71 11.12 -14.43 -30.63
CA CYS A 71 10.88 -13.82 -29.31
C CYS A 71 10.02 -12.55 -29.43
N PHE A 72 10.28 -11.70 -30.43
CA PHE A 72 9.49 -10.49 -30.66
C PHE A 72 8.04 -10.80 -31.01
N GLU A 73 7.81 -11.79 -31.88
CA GLU A 73 6.46 -12.28 -32.21
C GLU A 73 5.73 -12.82 -30.98
N LEU A 74 6.39 -13.63 -30.15
CA LEU A 74 5.79 -14.19 -28.94
C LEU A 74 5.47 -13.11 -27.92
N ALA A 75 6.37 -12.13 -27.72
CA ALA A 75 6.10 -10.98 -26.86
C ALA A 75 4.89 -10.18 -27.35
N MET A 76 4.77 -9.98 -28.67
CA MET A 76 3.63 -9.29 -29.27
C MET A 76 2.31 -10.08 -29.11
N GLN A 77 2.35 -11.40 -29.29
CA GLN A 77 1.17 -12.27 -29.14
C GLN A 77 0.70 -12.37 -27.69
N ARG A 78 1.64 -12.49 -26.74
CA ARG A 78 1.33 -12.71 -25.32
C ARG A 78 1.02 -11.41 -24.57
N PHE A 79 1.50 -10.28 -25.07
CA PHE A 79 1.32 -8.96 -24.44
C PHE A 79 0.80 -7.93 -25.45
N PRO A 80 -0.38 -8.14 -26.08
CA PRO A 80 -0.86 -7.31 -27.19
C PRO A 80 -1.12 -5.85 -26.79
N GLU A 81 -1.44 -5.57 -25.54
CA GLU A 81 -1.68 -4.20 -25.04
C GLU A 81 -0.39 -3.48 -24.59
N LEU A 82 0.59 -4.23 -24.10
CA LEU A 82 1.85 -3.69 -23.57
C LEU A 82 2.89 -3.48 -24.68
N TYR A 83 2.95 -4.42 -25.63
CA TYR A 83 3.98 -4.46 -26.66
C TYR A 83 3.99 -3.20 -27.54
N PRO A 84 2.85 -2.67 -28.04
CA PRO A 84 2.86 -1.44 -28.85
C PRO A 84 3.38 -0.21 -28.09
N LYS A 85 3.11 -0.14 -26.78
CA LYS A 85 3.49 1.00 -25.93
C LYS A 85 4.97 0.97 -25.55
N HIS A 86 5.54 -0.22 -25.35
CA HIS A 86 6.90 -0.39 -24.83
C HIS A 86 7.82 -1.21 -25.74
N ARG A 87 7.49 -1.31 -27.03
CA ARG A 87 8.19 -2.13 -28.03
C ARG A 87 9.70 -2.03 -27.93
N ALA A 88 10.25 -0.82 -28.03
CA ALA A 88 11.70 -0.61 -28.01
C ALA A 88 12.37 -1.11 -26.71
N ARG A 89 11.69 -0.94 -25.56
CA ARG A 89 12.20 -1.40 -24.26
C ARG A 89 12.11 -2.91 -24.12
N ILE A 90 11.03 -3.53 -24.57
CA ILE A 90 10.82 -4.98 -24.55
C ILE A 90 11.81 -5.67 -25.49
N GLU A 91 11.94 -5.20 -26.73
CA GLU A 91 12.90 -5.79 -27.67
C GLU A 91 14.34 -5.63 -27.19
N ARG A 92 14.69 -4.50 -26.56
CA ARG A 92 16.00 -4.32 -25.92
C ARG A 92 16.22 -5.33 -24.81
N ALA A 93 15.23 -5.55 -23.94
CA ALA A 93 15.29 -6.54 -22.87
C ALA A 93 15.46 -7.97 -23.41
N ILE A 94 14.75 -8.32 -24.48
CA ILE A 94 14.90 -9.62 -25.17
C ILE A 94 16.32 -9.77 -25.74
N ARG A 95 16.86 -8.74 -26.38
CA ARG A 95 18.25 -8.76 -26.89
C ARG A 95 19.28 -8.92 -25.77
N GLN A 96 19.04 -8.34 -24.59
CA GLN A 96 19.91 -8.49 -23.42
C GLN A 96 19.87 -9.91 -22.82
N LEU A 97 18.75 -10.60 -22.98
CA LEU A 97 18.55 -11.97 -22.51
C LEU A 97 19.09 -13.04 -23.45
N MET A 98 19.48 -12.68 -24.68
CA MET A 98 19.91 -13.63 -25.71
C MET A 98 21.43 -13.51 -25.99
N PRO A 99 22.19 -14.62 -25.99
CA PRO A 99 21.77 -15.98 -25.64
C PRO A 99 21.45 -16.12 -24.14
N PRO A 100 20.55 -17.06 -23.78
CA PRO A 100 20.16 -17.24 -22.38
C PRO A 100 21.35 -17.70 -21.54
N SER A 101 21.54 -17.03 -20.41
CA SER A 101 22.57 -17.35 -19.43
C SER A 101 22.07 -17.01 -18.03
N VAL A 102 22.64 -17.63 -17.00
CA VAL A 102 22.28 -17.34 -15.60
C VAL A 102 22.50 -15.86 -15.28
N GLU A 103 23.56 -15.26 -15.81
CA GLU A 103 23.89 -13.84 -15.61
C GLU A 103 22.87 -12.90 -16.30
N SER A 104 22.51 -13.18 -17.55
CA SER A 104 21.53 -12.37 -18.27
C SER A 104 20.15 -12.46 -17.62
N ALA A 105 19.74 -13.67 -17.21
CA ALA A 105 18.51 -13.90 -16.45
C ALA A 105 18.54 -13.16 -15.10
N ALA A 106 19.64 -13.20 -14.36
CA ALA A 106 19.76 -12.49 -13.09
C ALA A 106 19.68 -10.97 -13.26
N SER A 107 20.28 -10.41 -14.32
CA SER A 107 20.35 -8.95 -14.53
C SER A 107 19.02 -8.31 -14.95
N ILE A 108 18.14 -9.06 -15.62
CA ILE A 108 16.92 -8.47 -16.18
C ILE A 108 15.95 -8.08 -15.07
N ALA A 109 15.37 -6.88 -15.18
CA ALA A 109 14.47 -6.32 -14.17
C ALA A 109 15.10 -6.12 -12.76
N ASP A 110 16.43 -6.11 -12.63
CA ASP A 110 17.09 -5.86 -11.34
C ASP A 110 16.72 -4.51 -10.72
N ALA A 111 16.78 -3.43 -11.51
CA ALA A 111 16.43 -2.10 -11.05
C ALA A 111 14.97 -2.00 -10.55
N PRO A 112 13.95 -2.45 -11.30
CA PRO A 112 12.58 -2.41 -10.81
C PRO A 112 12.30 -3.38 -9.64
N LEU A 113 13.02 -4.51 -9.53
CA LEU A 113 12.94 -5.37 -8.34
C LEU A 113 13.52 -4.69 -7.10
N ARG A 114 14.65 -4.00 -7.23
CA ARG A 114 15.22 -3.20 -6.13
C ARG A 114 14.25 -2.09 -5.71
N ALA A 115 13.69 -1.37 -6.69
CA ALA A 115 12.70 -0.33 -6.44
C ALA A 115 11.43 -0.88 -5.76
N CYS A 116 11.03 -2.13 -6.04
CA CYS A 116 9.94 -2.79 -5.32
C CYS A 116 10.26 -2.92 -3.81
N GLY A 117 11.44 -3.42 -3.46
CA GLY A 117 11.88 -3.51 -2.07
C GLY A 117 11.93 -2.14 -1.38
N GLU A 118 12.56 -1.15 -2.03
CA GLU A 118 12.65 0.22 -1.53
C GLU A 118 11.27 0.86 -1.32
N SER A 119 10.30 0.58 -2.21
CA SER A 119 8.94 1.11 -2.11
C SER A 119 8.19 0.54 -0.90
N VAL A 120 8.35 -0.77 -0.63
CA VAL A 120 7.75 -1.41 0.55
C VAL A 120 8.34 -0.83 1.84
N GLU A 121 9.66 -0.66 1.89
CA GLU A 121 10.33 -0.02 3.04
C GLU A 121 9.88 1.43 3.23
N ALA A 122 9.78 2.20 2.14
CA ALA A 122 9.35 3.58 2.19
C ALA A 122 7.91 3.72 2.73
N LEU A 123 6.99 2.86 2.28
CA LEU A 123 5.62 2.86 2.83
C LEU A 123 5.62 2.51 4.31
N THR A 124 6.38 1.47 4.70
CA THR A 124 6.46 1.02 6.10
C THR A 124 7.01 2.10 7.03
N ARG A 125 8.04 2.83 6.59
CA ARG A 125 8.57 3.97 7.35
C ARG A 125 7.54 5.09 7.44
N MET A 126 6.88 5.41 6.33
CA MET A 126 5.89 6.47 6.29
C MET A 126 4.65 6.18 7.16
N THR A 127 4.18 4.93 7.21
CA THR A 127 3.06 4.54 8.09
C THR A 127 3.46 4.59 9.56
N ARG A 128 4.70 4.22 9.91
CA ARG A 128 5.23 4.41 11.26
C ARG A 128 5.31 5.88 11.64
N ASP A 129 5.96 6.71 10.81
CA ASP A 129 6.09 8.16 11.05
C ASP A 129 4.72 8.83 11.21
N PHE A 130 3.72 8.38 10.45
CA PHE A 130 2.35 8.90 10.52
C PHE A 130 1.61 8.45 11.77
N ALA A 131 1.81 7.20 12.21
CA ALA A 131 1.27 6.72 13.48
C ALA A 131 1.89 7.50 14.66
N ASP A 132 3.20 7.75 14.61
CA ASP A 132 3.93 8.50 15.63
C ASP A 132 3.49 9.98 15.72
N LEU A 133 3.00 10.56 14.62
CA LEU A 133 2.42 11.91 14.62
C LEU A 133 1.14 11.99 15.48
N ASP A 134 0.36 10.91 15.58
CA ASP A 134 -0.94 10.85 16.28
C ASP A 134 -1.84 12.07 16.02
N ALA A 135 -2.02 12.41 14.73
CA ALA A 135 -2.77 13.60 14.32
C ALA A 135 -4.19 13.66 14.90
N ALA A 136 -4.86 12.50 15.00
CA ALA A 136 -6.18 12.40 15.59
C ALA A 136 -6.18 12.69 17.10
N GLY A 137 -5.22 12.15 17.86
CA GLY A 137 -5.05 12.44 19.27
C GLY A 137 -4.71 13.90 19.54
N ILE A 138 -3.86 14.51 18.70
CA ILE A 138 -3.58 15.96 18.76
C ILE A 138 -4.87 16.76 18.58
N MET A 139 -5.64 16.50 17.53
CA MET A 139 -6.91 17.21 17.28
C MET A 139 -7.92 17.03 18.42
N ALA A 140 -8.06 15.82 18.95
CA ALA A 140 -8.94 15.55 20.09
C ALA A 140 -8.50 16.33 21.33
N SER A 141 -7.21 16.32 21.65
CA SER A 141 -6.67 17.05 22.81
C SER A 141 -6.90 18.57 22.72
N LEU A 142 -6.81 19.14 21.52
CA LEU A 142 -7.06 20.56 21.29
C LEU A 142 -8.55 20.88 21.48
N LEU A 143 -9.45 20.04 20.96
CA LEU A 143 -10.88 20.21 21.13
C LEU A 143 -11.32 20.05 22.60
N ASP A 144 -10.78 19.06 23.32
CA ASP A 144 -11.04 18.85 24.74
C ASP A 144 -10.60 20.07 25.57
N ARG A 145 -9.40 20.60 25.31
CA ARG A 145 -8.91 21.82 25.97
C ARG A 145 -9.80 23.03 25.67
N ALA A 146 -10.33 23.15 24.45
CA ALA A 146 -11.19 24.25 24.07
C ALA A 146 -12.58 24.16 24.72
N THR A 147 -13.09 22.95 24.93
CA THR A 147 -14.41 22.70 25.53
C THR A 147 -14.39 22.63 27.06
N GLN A 148 -13.21 22.43 27.67
CA GLN A 148 -13.07 22.39 29.13
C GLN A 148 -13.48 23.71 29.80
N LYS A 149 -14.42 23.60 30.75
CA LYS A 149 -14.82 24.71 31.62
C LYS A 149 -13.68 25.01 32.60
N PRO A 150 -13.34 26.29 32.85
CA PRO A 150 -12.31 26.62 33.84
C PRO A 150 -12.71 26.08 35.23
N GLY A 151 -11.78 25.35 35.87
CA GLY A 151 -11.95 24.81 37.21
C GLY A 151 -12.23 25.91 38.24
N LEU A 152 -12.84 25.55 39.38
CA LEU A 152 -13.23 26.50 40.42
C LEU A 152 -12.03 27.31 40.93
N MET A 153 -10.88 26.66 41.11
CA MET A 153 -9.62 27.31 41.52
C MET A 153 -9.10 28.29 40.46
N ASN A 154 -9.17 27.98 39.16
CA ASN A 154 -8.79 28.93 38.09
C ASN A 154 -9.75 30.12 38.00
N ARG A 155 -11.02 29.93 38.34
CA ARG A 155 -11.97 31.06 38.46
C ARG A 155 -11.65 31.96 39.65
N ILE A 156 -11.26 31.38 40.77
CA ILE A 156 -10.87 32.13 41.98
C ILE A 156 -9.52 32.82 41.75
N ALA A 157 -8.50 32.12 41.27
CA ALA A 157 -7.18 32.69 40.95
C ALA A 157 -7.27 33.77 39.86
N GLY A 158 -8.06 33.56 38.81
CA GLY A 158 -8.27 34.58 37.77
C GLY A 158 -9.04 35.81 38.26
N ARG A 159 -9.96 35.65 39.23
CA ARG A 159 -10.77 36.75 39.80
C ARG A 159 -10.03 37.52 40.89
N TYR A 160 -9.23 36.86 41.71
CA TYR A 160 -8.62 37.45 42.92
C TYR A 160 -7.10 37.66 42.80
N LEU A 161 -6.40 36.86 42.01
CA LEU A 161 -4.93 36.91 41.87
C LEU A 161 -4.48 37.44 40.49
N GLY A 162 -5.41 37.72 39.57
CA GLY A 162 -5.09 38.18 38.22
C GLY A 162 -4.35 37.14 37.35
N VAL A 163 -4.23 35.90 37.82
CA VAL A 163 -3.53 34.82 37.11
C VAL A 163 -4.41 34.34 35.97
N ARG A 164 -4.06 34.69 34.73
CA ARG A 164 -4.63 34.09 33.52
C ARG A 164 -3.71 32.94 33.10
N GLU A 165 -4.27 31.74 32.96
CA GLU A 165 -3.57 30.67 32.23
C GLU A 165 -3.25 31.15 30.81
N PRO A 166 -2.06 30.84 30.28
CA PRO A 166 -1.75 31.12 28.89
C PRO A 166 -2.77 30.39 28.01
N GLU A 167 -3.49 31.15 27.20
CA GLU A 167 -4.42 30.57 26.23
C GLU A 167 -3.59 29.80 25.20
N PRO A 168 -3.82 28.49 25.04
CA PRO A 168 -3.01 27.71 24.11
C PRO A 168 -3.25 28.24 22.69
N ASP A 169 -2.16 28.40 21.93
CA ASP A 169 -2.24 28.88 20.55
C ASP A 169 -2.72 27.73 19.63
N TYR A 170 -4.05 27.51 19.66
CA TYR A 170 -4.71 26.46 18.88
C TYR A 170 -4.44 26.61 17.38
N ARG A 171 -4.34 27.86 16.89
CA ARG A 171 -4.09 28.13 15.46
C ARG A 171 -2.67 27.74 15.08
N ALA A 172 -1.67 28.09 15.88
CA ALA A 172 -0.31 27.66 15.64
C ALA A 172 -0.19 26.12 15.65
N ALA A 173 -0.80 25.45 16.64
CA ALA A 173 -0.76 23.99 16.74
C ALA A 173 -1.39 23.29 15.50
N LEU A 174 -2.55 23.78 15.03
CA LEU A 174 -3.20 23.22 13.85
C LEU A 174 -2.49 23.56 12.55
N THR A 175 -1.85 24.73 12.48
CA THR A 175 -1.02 25.09 11.32
C THR A 175 0.18 24.16 11.22
N THR A 176 0.86 23.89 12.33
CA THR A 176 1.97 22.92 12.39
C THR A 176 1.49 21.53 12.01
N LEU A 177 0.35 21.07 12.55
CA LEU A 177 -0.21 19.77 12.20
C LEU A 177 -0.53 19.66 10.70
N LYS A 178 -1.12 20.72 10.12
CA LYS A 178 -1.41 20.80 8.70
C LYS A 178 -0.15 20.70 7.85
N VAL A 179 0.91 21.42 8.20
CA VAL A 179 2.20 21.35 7.50
C VAL A 179 2.79 19.94 7.58
N SER A 180 2.75 19.31 8.75
CA SER A 180 3.20 17.92 8.93
C SER A 180 2.40 16.96 8.03
N LEU A 181 1.07 17.03 8.03
CA LEU A 181 0.21 16.20 7.18
C LEU A 181 0.44 16.45 5.67
N GLN A 182 0.67 17.70 5.26
CA GLN A 182 1.02 18.03 3.88
C GLN A 182 2.36 17.42 3.45
N SER A 183 3.32 17.31 4.37
CA SER A 183 4.60 16.64 4.07
C SER A 183 4.42 15.16 3.74
N PHE A 184 3.45 14.48 4.38
CA PHE A 184 3.10 13.10 4.05
C PHE A 184 2.46 12.97 2.66
N SER A 185 1.60 13.93 2.27
CA SER A 185 1.02 13.99 0.92
C SER A 185 2.10 14.02 -0.17
N ALA A 186 3.12 14.87 -0.02
CA ALA A 186 4.20 14.95 -0.99
C ALA A 186 5.03 13.66 -1.04
N ARG A 187 5.26 13.02 0.11
CA ARG A 187 5.98 11.74 0.21
C ARG A 187 5.21 10.59 -0.43
N ILE A 188 3.89 10.52 -0.25
CA ILE A 188 3.06 9.47 -0.86
C ILE A 188 2.98 9.64 -2.39
N ASP A 189 2.89 10.87 -2.89
CA ASP A 189 2.92 11.14 -4.34
C ASP A 189 4.24 10.66 -4.98
N ALA A 190 5.37 10.94 -4.31
CA ALA A 190 6.67 10.47 -4.75
C ALA A 190 6.75 8.95 -4.76
N LEU A 191 6.25 8.29 -3.70
CA LEU A 191 6.18 6.84 -3.62
C LEU A 191 5.31 6.24 -4.74
N GLN A 192 4.13 6.80 -5.00
CA GLN A 192 3.25 6.33 -6.07
C GLN A 192 3.92 6.40 -7.44
N LYS A 193 4.67 7.48 -7.73
CA LYS A 193 5.46 7.60 -8.97
C LYS A 193 6.51 6.49 -9.08
N THR A 194 7.24 6.23 -8.01
CA THR A 194 8.24 5.15 -7.97
C THR A 194 7.59 3.78 -8.18
N VAL A 195 6.47 3.51 -7.53
CA VAL A 195 5.70 2.27 -7.69
C VAL A 195 5.23 2.08 -9.13
N MET A 196 4.70 3.13 -9.77
CA MET A 196 4.25 3.08 -11.16
C MET A 196 5.42 2.80 -12.13
N GLN A 197 6.57 3.44 -11.92
CA GLN A 197 7.77 3.21 -12.74
C GLN A 197 8.33 1.80 -12.55
N ALA A 198 8.38 1.32 -11.30
CA ALA A 198 8.82 -0.03 -10.98
C ALA A 198 7.89 -1.07 -11.61
N ARG A 199 6.57 -0.88 -11.49
CA ARG A 199 5.54 -1.72 -12.12
C ARG A 199 5.73 -1.82 -13.64
N GLU A 200 5.93 -0.69 -14.32
CA GLU A 200 6.20 -0.67 -15.77
C GLU A 200 7.49 -1.46 -16.10
N GLY A 201 8.56 -1.25 -15.32
CA GLY A 201 9.82 -1.97 -15.47
C GLY A 201 9.69 -3.47 -15.30
N LEU A 202 8.93 -3.93 -14.29
CA LEU A 202 8.64 -5.35 -14.07
C LEU A 202 7.82 -5.93 -15.22
N CYS A 203 6.79 -5.23 -15.71
CA CYS A 203 6.02 -5.67 -16.88
C CYS A 203 6.90 -5.89 -18.12
N ILE A 204 7.80 -4.95 -18.41
CA ILE A 204 8.72 -5.04 -19.55
C ILE A 204 9.66 -6.24 -19.36
N GLY A 205 10.19 -6.43 -18.16
CA GLY A 205 11.03 -7.58 -17.82
C GLY A 205 10.30 -8.92 -17.97
N LEU A 206 9.06 -9.01 -17.49
CA LEU A 206 8.22 -10.20 -17.63
C LEU A 206 7.93 -10.52 -19.10
N ALA A 207 7.60 -9.51 -19.90
CA ALA A 207 7.36 -9.70 -21.33
C ALA A 207 8.57 -10.32 -22.04
N ALA A 208 9.77 -9.83 -21.71
CA ALA A 208 11.00 -10.35 -22.26
C ALA A 208 11.33 -11.77 -21.75
N LEU A 209 11.21 -12.01 -20.44
CA LEU A 209 11.45 -13.32 -19.82
C LEU A 209 10.50 -14.40 -20.36
N CYS A 210 9.20 -14.11 -20.49
CA CYS A 210 8.24 -15.03 -21.08
C CYS A 210 8.58 -15.35 -22.53
N ALA A 211 8.87 -14.32 -23.34
CA ALA A 211 9.20 -14.50 -24.75
C ALA A 211 10.45 -15.36 -24.96
N VAL A 212 11.51 -15.16 -24.17
CA VAL A 212 12.75 -15.91 -24.29
C VAL A 212 12.59 -17.35 -23.76
N ALA A 213 11.92 -17.54 -22.63
CA ALA A 213 11.69 -18.88 -22.07
C ALA A 213 10.81 -19.77 -22.98
N ASP A 214 9.88 -19.17 -23.74
CA ASP A 214 8.98 -19.90 -24.65
C ASP A 214 9.67 -20.28 -25.99
N VAL A 215 10.80 -19.64 -26.36
CA VAL A 215 11.59 -20.02 -27.56
C VAL A 215 12.58 -21.14 -27.25
N ASP A 216 13.07 -21.22 -26.02
CA ASP A 216 14.05 -22.22 -25.57
C ASP A 216 13.37 -23.55 -25.18
N GLY A 217 12.73 -24.19 -26.17
CA GLY A 217 11.97 -25.44 -25.99
C GLY A 217 12.82 -26.74 -25.97
N GLU A 218 14.13 -26.67 -26.19
CA GLU A 218 15.07 -27.78 -25.98
C GLU A 218 16.33 -27.26 -25.28
N PRO A 219 16.59 -27.64 -24.01
CA PRO A 219 17.67 -27.05 -23.24
C PRO A 219 19.00 -27.56 -23.75
N ASN A 220 19.74 -26.72 -24.48
CA ASN A 220 21.18 -26.90 -24.63
C ASN A 220 21.88 -26.61 -23.28
N ASP A 221 21.25 -25.83 -22.41
CA ASP A 221 21.66 -25.55 -21.03
C ASP A 221 20.45 -25.50 -20.06
N ALA A 222 20.23 -26.59 -19.33
CA ALA A 222 19.16 -26.69 -18.34
C ALA A 222 19.31 -25.67 -17.19
N THR A 223 20.52 -25.20 -16.90
CA THR A 223 20.76 -24.24 -15.82
C THR A 223 20.29 -22.83 -16.19
N ALA A 224 20.57 -22.39 -17.42
CA ALA A 224 20.08 -21.13 -17.95
C ALA A 224 18.54 -21.12 -18.06
N SER A 225 17.94 -22.23 -18.52
CA SER A 225 16.48 -22.37 -18.61
C SER A 225 15.81 -22.25 -17.23
N ASN A 226 16.30 -22.98 -16.22
CA ASN A 226 15.79 -22.88 -14.85
C ASN A 226 15.93 -21.46 -14.28
N ALA A 227 17.07 -20.79 -14.53
CA ALA A 227 17.28 -19.42 -14.08
C ALA A 227 16.28 -18.43 -14.69
N LEU A 228 15.87 -18.61 -15.96
CA LEU A 228 14.83 -17.80 -16.58
C LEU A 228 13.45 -18.04 -15.94
N TYR A 229 13.09 -19.29 -15.65
CA TYR A 229 11.83 -19.63 -14.98
C TYR A 229 11.77 -19.07 -13.56
N ASP A 230 12.84 -19.26 -12.78
CA ASP A 230 12.94 -18.73 -11.42
C ASP A 230 12.86 -17.20 -11.44
N ARG A 231 13.59 -16.56 -12.35
CA ARG A 231 13.53 -15.10 -12.50
C ARG A 231 12.13 -14.62 -12.87
N ARG A 232 11.46 -15.30 -13.81
CA ARG A 232 10.08 -14.99 -14.20
C ARG A 232 9.16 -15.03 -12.99
N ALA A 233 9.24 -16.08 -12.18
CA ALA A 233 8.44 -16.22 -10.97
C ALA A 233 8.70 -15.07 -9.97
N ILE A 234 9.96 -14.73 -9.72
CA ILE A 234 10.36 -13.62 -8.83
C ILE A 234 9.79 -12.28 -9.32
N VAL A 235 9.96 -11.97 -10.61
CA VAL A 235 9.46 -10.71 -11.19
C VAL A 235 7.93 -10.67 -11.18
N GLN A 236 7.26 -11.81 -11.38
CA GLN A 236 5.80 -11.90 -11.32
C GLN A 236 5.27 -11.69 -9.90
N GLN A 237 5.93 -12.29 -8.90
CA GLN A 237 5.59 -12.07 -7.50
C GLN A 237 5.81 -10.61 -7.08
N ALA A 238 6.94 -10.00 -7.46
CA ALA A 238 7.22 -8.60 -7.18
C ALA A 238 6.19 -7.66 -7.83
N PHE A 239 5.72 -8.00 -9.05
CA PHE A 239 4.67 -7.25 -9.71
C PHE A 239 3.37 -7.30 -8.91
N GLN A 240 2.95 -8.49 -8.45
CA GLN A 240 1.77 -8.64 -7.60
C GLN A 240 1.91 -7.88 -6.27
N GLN A 241 3.10 -7.87 -5.67
CA GLN A 241 3.38 -7.09 -4.47
C GLN A 241 3.23 -5.59 -4.71
N LEU A 242 3.71 -5.07 -5.85
CA LEU A 242 3.54 -3.66 -6.21
C LEU A 242 2.07 -3.29 -6.46
N GLU A 243 1.25 -4.17 -7.03
CA GLU A 243 -0.19 -3.91 -7.18
C GLU A 243 -0.87 -3.73 -5.81
N LEU A 244 -0.55 -4.60 -4.85
CA LEU A 244 -1.07 -4.48 -3.48
C LEU A 244 -0.55 -3.21 -2.81
N LEU A 245 0.73 -2.89 -2.97
CA LEU A 245 1.35 -1.69 -2.42
C LEU A 245 0.70 -0.42 -3.00
N ALA A 246 0.38 -0.40 -4.29
CA ALA A 246 -0.30 0.73 -4.93
C ALA A 246 -1.70 0.97 -4.33
N LEU A 247 -2.44 -0.11 -4.03
CA LEU A 247 -3.74 0.00 -3.35
C LEU A 247 -3.59 0.55 -1.93
N GLN A 248 -2.60 0.06 -1.18
CA GLN A 248 -2.31 0.55 0.17
C GLN A 248 -1.90 2.02 0.17
N ALA A 249 -1.05 2.44 -0.76
CA ALA A 249 -0.61 3.82 -0.92
C ALA A 249 -1.79 4.78 -1.18
N ARG A 250 -2.76 4.37 -2.01
CA ARG A 250 -4.00 5.15 -2.26
C ARG A 250 -4.89 5.24 -1.03
N GLY A 251 -5.04 4.14 -0.28
CA GLY A 251 -5.79 4.15 0.98
C GLY A 251 -5.17 5.12 1.99
N PHE A 252 -3.84 5.12 2.10
CA PHE A 252 -3.09 6.01 2.97
C PHE A 252 -3.21 7.48 2.56
N GLU A 253 -3.14 7.78 1.26
CA GLU A 253 -3.39 9.13 0.73
C GLU A 253 -4.79 9.64 1.12
N ALA A 254 -5.83 8.80 0.95
CA ALA A 254 -7.19 9.16 1.32
C ALA A 254 -7.33 9.47 2.83
N GLU A 255 -6.61 8.75 3.68
CA GLU A 255 -6.57 9.02 5.12
C GLU A 255 -5.91 10.37 5.44
N ILE A 256 -4.78 10.69 4.80
CA ILE A 256 -4.11 11.99 4.95
C ILE A 256 -5.06 13.13 4.54
N VAL A 257 -5.71 13.01 3.38
CA VAL A 257 -6.66 14.01 2.88
C VAL A 257 -7.83 14.21 3.85
N ASN A 258 -8.35 13.11 4.43
CA ASN A 258 -9.40 13.17 5.44
C ASN A 258 -8.95 13.95 6.69
N LEU A 259 -7.76 13.66 7.22
CA LEU A 259 -7.23 14.38 8.39
C LEU A 259 -6.92 15.84 8.10
N LEU A 260 -6.43 16.17 6.90
CA LEU A 260 -6.26 17.57 6.47
C LEU A 260 -7.59 18.31 6.48
N SER A 261 -8.64 17.71 5.89
CA SER A 261 -9.99 18.29 5.90
C SER A 261 -10.53 18.48 7.32
N ARG A 262 -10.31 17.50 8.22
CA ARG A 262 -10.71 17.60 9.63
C ARG A 262 -9.94 18.70 10.35
N THR A 263 -8.65 18.84 10.08
CA THR A 263 -7.81 19.91 10.66
C THR A 263 -8.33 21.28 10.23
N ASP A 264 -8.69 21.46 8.96
CA ASP A 264 -9.28 22.70 8.44
C ASP A 264 -10.67 22.98 9.03
N GLN A 265 -11.51 21.95 9.17
CA GLN A 265 -12.79 22.07 9.85
C GLN A 265 -12.62 22.45 11.32
N LEU A 266 -11.63 21.87 12.01
CA LEU A 266 -11.34 22.15 13.40
C LEU A 266 -10.88 23.60 13.59
N MET A 267 -9.99 24.05 12.71
CA MET A 267 -9.41 25.40 12.74
C MET A 267 -10.43 26.50 12.46
N ASN A 268 -11.34 26.28 11.50
CA ASN A 268 -12.21 27.33 10.98
C ASN A 268 -13.64 27.31 11.55
N VAL A 269 -14.11 26.16 12.04
CA VAL A 269 -15.52 25.99 12.46
C VAL A 269 -15.62 25.57 13.92
N THR A 270 -15.06 24.42 14.29
CA THR A 270 -15.41 23.82 15.60
C THR A 270 -14.72 24.52 16.77
N LEU A 271 -13.43 24.88 16.65
CA LEU A 271 -12.74 25.61 17.72
C LEU A 271 -13.30 27.02 17.93
N PRO A 272 -13.50 27.85 16.88
CA PRO A 272 -14.16 29.14 17.07
C PRO A 272 -15.54 29.02 17.73
N ALA A 273 -16.36 28.04 17.32
CA ALA A 273 -17.67 27.80 17.92
C ALA A 273 -17.58 27.36 19.39
N ALA A 274 -16.66 26.44 19.72
CA ALA A 274 -16.43 25.97 21.08
C ALA A 274 -15.94 27.10 22.01
N LEU A 275 -15.01 27.92 21.53
CA LEU A 275 -14.50 29.08 22.27
C LEU A 275 -15.59 30.13 22.48
N ALA A 276 -16.41 30.42 21.48
CA ALA A 276 -17.55 31.33 21.60
C ALA A 276 -18.57 30.83 22.64
N ALA A 277 -18.92 29.54 22.61
CA ALA A 277 -19.83 28.92 23.59
C ALA A 277 -19.27 28.98 25.04
N ARG A 278 -17.95 28.89 25.19
CA ARG A 278 -17.26 29.05 26.48
C ARG A 278 -17.29 30.51 26.97
N GLN A 279 -17.30 31.48 26.08
CA GLN A 279 -17.40 32.90 26.43
C GLN A 279 -18.83 33.29 26.82
N THR A 280 -19.85 32.81 26.11
CA THR A 280 -21.27 33.12 26.44
C THR A 280 -21.67 32.55 27.81
N THR A 281 -21.21 31.36 28.17
CA THR A 281 -21.42 30.79 29.51
C THR A 281 -20.74 31.55 30.64
N LYS A 282 -19.75 32.42 30.37
CA LYS A 282 -19.19 33.33 31.38
C LYS A 282 -20.08 34.57 31.64
N HIS A 283 -20.92 34.97 30.68
CA HIS A 283 -21.71 36.21 30.76
C HIS A 283 -23.12 36.02 31.32
N THR A 284 -23.68 34.81 31.31
CA THR A 284 -25.03 34.50 31.82
C THR A 284 -25.14 34.29 33.34
N PHE A 285 -24.03 34.42 34.09
CA PHE A 285 -23.98 34.27 35.55
C PHE A 285 -23.63 35.58 36.29
N ARG A 286 -23.91 36.74 35.67
CA ARG A 286 -23.80 38.06 36.33
C ARG A 286 -25.15 38.55 36.82
#